data_AF-A0A2H9Q9X8-F1
#
_entry.id   AF-A0A2H9Q9X8-F1
#
_cell.length_a   1.000
_cell.length_b   1.000
_cell.length_c   1.000
_cell.angle_alpha   90.00
_cell.angle_beta   90.00
_cell.angle_gamma   90.00
#
_symmetry.space_group_name_H-M   'P 1'
#
loop_
_entity.id
_entity.type
_entity.pdbx_description
1 polymer ?
#
loop_
_entity_poly.entity_id
_entity_poly.type
_entity_poly.pdbx_seq_one_letter_code
_entity_poly.pdbx_strand_id
1 'polypeptide(L)'
;MRKHERKTDQELFQQLVLEFHGLRGVRFLSIITHLYVNYFVNELVCREFKHPEKVIDDKDLGEFNNKLSLLKARGFFDGQKELEKNVELLTRIRNYYAHNITSKGLPMEVSDRVKELKALPEFKNEKKGFFAPFLYGNELEDLFRVHAIQTILVLAKEARS
;
A
#
# COMPACT_ATOMS: atom_id res chain seq x y z
N MET A 1 -0.79 -22.65 -7.10
CA MET A 1 -1.25 -21.85 -5.94
C MET A 1 -2.63 -22.33 -5.50
N ARG A 2 -2.82 -22.68 -4.21
CA ARG A 2 -4.17 -22.90 -3.66
C ARG A 2 -4.92 -21.57 -3.75
N LYS A 3 -6.13 -21.56 -4.31
CA LYS A 3 -7.02 -20.41 -4.22
C LYS A 3 -7.39 -20.24 -2.75
N HIS A 4 -6.64 -19.42 -2.02
CA HIS A 4 -7.08 -18.95 -0.72
C HIS A 4 -8.41 -18.21 -0.93
N GLU A 5 -9.38 -18.47 -0.05
CA GLU A 5 -10.68 -17.84 -0.08
C GLU A 5 -10.49 -16.31 -0.08
N ARG A 6 -10.96 -15.65 -1.13
CA ARG A 6 -10.74 -14.22 -1.33
C ARG A 6 -11.70 -13.47 -0.39
N LYS A 7 -11.14 -12.75 0.60
CA LYS A 7 -11.90 -11.85 1.47
C LYS A 7 -12.68 -10.84 0.64
N THR A 8 -13.91 -10.54 1.04
CA THR A 8 -14.69 -9.40 0.54
C THR A 8 -13.99 -8.07 0.86
N ASP A 9 -14.40 -6.98 0.20
CA ASP A 9 -13.87 -5.64 0.51
C ASP A 9 -14.12 -5.24 1.96
N GLN A 10 -15.29 -5.63 2.50
CA GLN A 10 -15.66 -5.36 3.88
C GLN A 10 -14.79 -6.14 4.87
N GLU A 11 -14.52 -7.44 4.60
CA GLU A 11 -13.63 -8.25 5.44
C GLU A 11 -12.19 -7.75 5.40
N LEU A 12 -11.70 -7.36 4.22
CA LEU A 12 -10.37 -6.74 4.09
C LEU A 12 -10.30 -5.43 4.87
N PHE A 13 -11.32 -4.57 4.76
CA PHE A 13 -11.38 -3.33 5.51
C PHE A 13 -11.33 -3.57 7.03
N GLN A 14 -12.15 -4.50 7.54
CA GLN A 14 -12.16 -4.84 8.98
C GLN A 14 -10.82 -5.41 9.45
N GLN A 15 -10.17 -6.23 8.63
CA GLN A 15 -8.81 -6.71 8.93
C GLN A 15 -7.81 -5.55 9.03
N LEU A 16 -7.84 -4.62 8.07
CA LEU A 16 -6.96 -3.45 8.08
C LEU A 16 -7.22 -2.56 9.30
N VAL A 17 -8.49 -2.38 9.70
CA VAL A 17 -8.86 -1.71 10.97
C VAL A 17 -8.13 -2.36 12.14
N LEU A 18 -8.29 -3.67 12.31
CA LEU A 18 -7.73 -4.39 13.45
C LEU A 18 -6.19 -4.37 13.45
N GLU A 19 -5.57 -4.62 12.29
CA GLU A 19 -4.11 -4.66 12.20
C GLU A 19 -3.47 -3.29 12.37
N PHE A 20 -4.06 -2.21 11.83
CA PHE A 20 -3.47 -0.87 11.93
C PHE A 20 -3.76 -0.19 13.28
N HIS A 21 -4.82 -0.60 14.00
CA HIS A 21 -5.17 -0.08 15.32
C HIS A 21 -4.09 -0.33 16.37
N GLY A 22 -3.50 -1.53 16.37
CA GLY A 22 -2.48 -1.92 17.34
C GLY A 22 -1.09 -1.34 17.07
N LEU A 23 -0.86 -0.75 15.90
CA LEU A 23 0.47 -0.32 15.47
C LEU A 23 0.71 1.14 15.82
N ARG A 24 1.87 1.41 16.41
CA ARG A 24 2.35 2.76 16.72
C ARG A 24 3.60 3.07 15.90
N GLY A 25 3.73 4.29 15.42
CA GLY A 25 4.86 4.73 14.63
C GLY A 25 4.81 4.32 13.15
N VAL A 26 5.19 5.28 12.29
CA VAL A 26 5.22 5.11 10.83
C VAL A 26 6.10 3.93 10.38
N ARG A 27 7.13 3.57 11.16
CA ARG A 27 7.96 2.39 10.89
C ARG A 27 7.14 1.11 10.79
N PHE A 28 6.41 0.76 11.86
CA PHE A 28 5.66 -0.49 11.91
C PHE A 28 4.49 -0.47 10.92
N LEU A 29 3.82 0.68 10.82
CA LEU A 29 2.79 0.90 9.81
C LEU A 29 3.34 0.64 8.40
N SER A 30 4.50 1.18 8.05
CA SER A 30 5.11 1.00 6.71
C SER A 30 5.48 -0.44 6.37
N ILE A 31 5.87 -1.23 7.37
CA ILE A 31 6.19 -2.65 7.18
C ILE A 31 4.91 -3.41 6.83
N ILE A 32 3.86 -3.27 7.64
CA ILE A 32 2.59 -3.94 7.40
C ILE A 32 1.96 -3.47 6.09
N THR A 33 1.94 -2.16 5.83
CA THR A 33 1.49 -1.61 4.54
C THR A 33 2.23 -2.24 3.36
N HIS A 34 3.55 -2.39 3.45
CA HIS A 34 4.32 -2.98 2.37
C HIS A 34 3.96 -4.45 2.09
N LEU A 35 3.61 -5.23 3.14
CA LEU A 35 3.15 -6.62 2.96
C LEU A 35 1.87 -6.67 2.12
N TYR A 36 0.87 -5.84 2.46
CA TYR A 36 -0.37 -5.77 1.69
C TYR A 36 -0.16 -5.25 0.27
N VAL A 37 0.58 -4.15 0.12
CA VAL A 37 0.85 -3.57 -1.21
C VAL A 37 1.61 -4.57 -2.08
N ASN A 38 2.62 -5.26 -1.57
CA ASN A 38 3.34 -6.29 -2.32
C ASN A 38 2.44 -7.48 -2.67
N TYR A 39 1.56 -7.90 -1.77
CA TYR A 39 0.57 -8.95 -2.04
C TYR A 39 -0.35 -8.56 -3.22
N PHE A 40 -0.94 -7.38 -3.18
CA PHE A 40 -1.85 -6.96 -4.27
C PHE A 40 -1.12 -6.62 -5.56
N VAL A 41 0.14 -6.13 -5.50
CA VAL A 41 0.99 -6.02 -6.69
C VAL A 41 1.26 -7.39 -7.32
N ASN A 42 1.47 -8.45 -6.53
CA ASN A 42 1.55 -9.81 -7.06
C ASN A 42 0.25 -10.25 -7.73
N GLU A 43 -0.91 -9.99 -7.12
CA GLU A 43 -2.20 -10.33 -7.73
C GLU A 43 -2.43 -9.54 -9.03
N LEU A 44 -1.99 -8.29 -9.11
CA LEU A 44 -2.02 -7.51 -10.36
C LEU A 44 -1.11 -8.12 -11.43
N VAL A 45 0.10 -8.56 -11.07
CA VAL A 45 0.97 -9.29 -12.00
C VAL A 45 0.30 -10.59 -12.47
N CYS A 46 -0.34 -11.35 -11.56
CA CYS A 46 -1.14 -12.53 -11.89
C CYS A 46 -2.26 -12.24 -12.89
N ARG A 47 -2.86 -11.05 -12.82
CA ARG A 47 -3.90 -10.62 -13.75
C ARG A 47 -3.35 -10.19 -15.11
N GLU A 48 -2.29 -9.38 -15.10
CA GLU A 48 -1.82 -8.67 -16.30
C GLU A 48 -0.94 -9.50 -17.23
N PHE A 49 -0.37 -10.61 -16.74
CA PHE A 49 0.59 -11.42 -17.47
C PHE A 49 0.07 -12.85 -17.67
N LYS A 50 0.30 -13.40 -18.87
CA LYS A 50 -0.07 -14.78 -19.21
C LYS A 50 0.70 -15.84 -18.41
N HIS A 51 1.92 -15.51 -18.00
CA HIS A 51 2.84 -16.39 -17.27
C HIS A 51 3.39 -15.64 -16.05
N PRO A 52 2.55 -15.34 -15.04
CA PRO A 52 2.95 -14.50 -13.91
C PRO A 52 4.02 -15.14 -13.03
N GLU A 53 4.13 -16.46 -13.02
CA GLU A 53 5.20 -17.19 -12.34
C GLU A 53 6.59 -16.79 -12.85
N LYS A 54 6.72 -16.46 -14.14
CA LYS A 54 7.98 -15.99 -14.74
C LYS A 54 8.35 -14.57 -14.33
N VAL A 55 7.45 -13.86 -13.65
CA VAL A 55 7.71 -12.55 -13.06
C VAL A 55 7.90 -12.70 -11.56
N ILE A 56 6.99 -13.39 -10.88
CA ILE A 56 6.96 -13.49 -9.42
C ILE A 56 8.12 -14.34 -8.87
N ASP A 57 8.42 -15.47 -9.52
CA ASP A 57 9.44 -16.41 -9.05
C ASP A 57 10.83 -16.11 -9.64
N ASP A 58 10.92 -15.15 -10.56
CA ASP A 58 12.17 -14.70 -11.13
C ASP A 58 12.96 -13.86 -10.12
N LYS A 59 14.28 -14.08 -10.05
CA LYS A 59 15.14 -13.44 -9.07
C LYS A 59 15.16 -11.92 -9.20
N ASP A 60 15.14 -11.41 -10.43
CA ASP A 60 15.26 -9.99 -10.69
C ASP A 60 13.86 -9.38 -10.86
N LEU A 61 13.00 -9.96 -11.70
CA LEU A 61 11.67 -9.43 -11.96
C LEU A 61 10.73 -9.54 -10.74
N GLY A 62 10.98 -10.49 -9.84
CA GLY A 62 10.16 -10.72 -8.64
C GLY A 62 10.33 -9.65 -7.57
N GLU A 63 11.40 -8.84 -7.66
CA GLU A 63 11.60 -7.70 -6.79
C GLU A 63 10.46 -6.68 -6.92
N PHE A 64 10.01 -6.12 -5.79
CA PHE A 64 8.86 -5.23 -5.76
C PHE A 64 8.95 -4.05 -6.76
N ASN A 65 10.11 -3.39 -6.85
CA ASN A 65 10.30 -2.26 -7.75
C ASN A 65 10.25 -2.66 -9.23
N ASN A 66 10.71 -3.88 -9.54
CA ASN A 66 10.69 -4.39 -10.91
C ASN A 66 9.27 -4.78 -11.33
N LYS A 67 8.49 -5.41 -10.43
CA LYS A 67 7.05 -5.63 -10.66
C LYS A 67 6.27 -4.34 -10.91
N LEU A 68 6.55 -3.29 -10.14
CA LEU A 68 5.93 -1.97 -10.39
C LEU A 68 6.32 -1.40 -11.75
N SER A 69 7.61 -1.48 -12.12
CA SER A 69 8.08 -1.02 -13.44
C SER A 69 7.39 -1.76 -14.58
N LEU A 70 7.19 -3.07 -14.44
CA LEU A 70 6.47 -3.89 -15.41
C LEU A 70 4.98 -3.49 -15.52
N LEU A 71 4.29 -3.28 -14.39
CA LEU A 71 2.90 -2.82 -14.38
C LEU A 71 2.75 -1.44 -15.02
N LYS A 72 3.68 -0.51 -14.74
CA LYS A 72 3.73 0.81 -15.39
C LYS A 72 3.95 0.69 -16.90
N ALA A 73 4.91 -0.12 -17.33
CA ALA A 73 5.17 -0.34 -18.77
C ALA A 73 3.96 -0.94 -19.49
N ARG A 74 3.10 -1.67 -18.77
CA ARG A 74 1.83 -2.22 -19.28
C ARG A 74 0.67 -1.22 -19.26
N GLY A 75 0.87 0.00 -18.74
CA GLY A 75 -0.16 1.04 -18.64
C GLY A 75 -1.12 0.88 -17.47
N PHE A 76 -0.82 0.04 -16.46
CA PHE A 76 -1.75 -0.21 -15.34
C PHE A 76 -2.15 1.07 -14.59
N PHE A 77 -1.19 1.98 -14.39
CA PHE A 77 -1.41 3.24 -13.66
C PHE A 77 -1.95 4.37 -14.55
N ASP A 78 -2.23 4.11 -15.83
CA ASP A 78 -2.78 5.12 -16.73
C ASP A 78 -4.17 5.54 -16.22
N GLY A 79 -4.32 6.84 -15.92
CA GLY A 79 -5.54 7.36 -15.28
C GLY A 79 -5.58 7.23 -13.75
N GLN A 80 -4.60 6.55 -13.13
CA GLN A 80 -4.52 6.32 -11.67
C GLN A 80 -3.26 6.96 -11.03
N LYS A 81 -2.94 8.20 -11.42
CA LYS A 81 -1.70 8.90 -11.00
C LYS A 81 -1.52 9.04 -9.49
N GLU A 82 -2.61 9.27 -8.74
CA GLU A 82 -2.56 9.39 -7.28
C GLU A 82 -2.25 8.03 -6.61
N LEU A 83 -2.75 6.93 -7.18
CA LEU A 83 -2.45 5.57 -6.73
C LEU A 83 -0.98 5.25 -6.94
N GLU A 84 -0.46 5.52 -8.14
CA GLU A 84 0.95 5.33 -8.47
C GLU A 84 1.85 6.09 -7.49
N LYS A 85 1.59 7.39 -7.30
CA LYS A 85 2.35 8.23 -6.37
C LYS A 85 2.32 7.67 -4.95
N ASN A 86 1.17 7.24 -4.46
CA ASN A 86 1.06 6.68 -3.12
C ASN A 86 1.87 5.38 -2.99
N VAL A 87 1.76 4.45 -3.94
CA VAL A 87 2.53 3.19 -3.94
C VAL A 87 4.03 3.45 -3.89
N GLU A 88 4.53 4.43 -4.67
CA GLU A 88 5.93 4.84 -4.64
C GLU A 88 6.35 5.43 -3.29
N LEU A 89 5.56 6.36 -2.74
CA LEU A 89 5.86 7.01 -1.47
C LEU A 89 5.88 6.01 -0.31
N LEU A 90 4.89 5.12 -0.23
CA LEU A 90 4.82 4.07 0.79
C LEU A 90 6.05 3.15 0.72
N THR A 91 6.50 2.84 -0.50
CA THR A 91 7.70 2.04 -0.73
C THR A 91 8.96 2.77 -0.29
N ARG A 92 9.10 4.06 -0.62
CA ARG A 92 10.23 4.89 -0.17
C ARG A 92 10.27 5.05 1.34
N ILE A 93 9.12 5.21 1.99
CA ILE A 93 9.01 5.25 3.46
C ILE A 93 9.49 3.93 4.08
N ARG A 94 9.02 2.78 3.57
CA ARG A 94 9.48 1.47 4.04
C ARG A 94 10.98 1.29 3.83
N ASN A 95 11.49 1.63 2.65
CA ASN A 95 12.91 1.48 2.30
C ASN A 95 13.80 2.34 3.20
N TYR A 96 13.35 3.56 3.54
CA TYR A 96 14.07 4.39 4.50
C TYR A 96 14.29 3.64 5.82
N TYR A 97 13.24 3.05 6.40
CA TYR A 97 13.37 2.31 7.66
C TYR A 97 14.16 1.01 7.52
N ALA A 98 14.13 0.36 6.36
CA ALA A 98 14.95 -0.82 6.09
C ALA A 98 16.45 -0.48 6.08
N HIS A 99 16.83 0.67 5.52
CA HIS A 99 18.23 1.12 5.46
C HIS A 99 18.68 1.85 6.73
N ASN A 100 17.76 2.43 7.50
CA ASN A 100 18.04 3.21 8.70
C ASN A 100 17.41 2.57 9.93
N ILE A 101 17.68 1.28 10.16
CA ILE A 101 17.01 0.47 11.18
C ILE A 101 17.20 1.01 12.62
N THR A 102 18.29 1.73 12.87
CA THR A 102 18.64 2.36 14.15
C THR A 102 18.05 3.76 14.33
N SER A 103 17.36 4.29 13.31
CA SER A 103 16.70 5.59 13.38
C SER A 103 15.70 5.61 14.54
N LYS A 104 15.83 6.63 15.39
CA LYS A 104 14.90 6.89 16.49
C LYS A 104 13.86 7.93 16.07
N GLY A 105 12.61 7.74 16.49
CA GLY A 105 11.53 8.68 16.21
C GLY A 105 11.09 8.73 14.75
N LEU A 106 10.54 9.87 14.35
CA LEU A 106 10.04 10.14 13.00
C LEU A 106 11.02 11.07 12.26
N PRO A 107 11.81 10.57 11.30
CA PRO A 107 12.69 11.39 10.49
C PRO A 107 11.93 12.43 9.68
N MET A 108 12.52 13.61 9.47
CA MET A 108 11.93 14.68 8.68
C MET A 108 11.58 14.22 7.26
N GLU A 109 12.50 13.52 6.60
CA GLU A 109 12.29 12.93 5.27
C GLU A 109 11.11 11.95 5.21
N VAL A 110 10.86 11.20 6.28
CA VAL A 110 9.70 10.30 6.36
C VAL A 110 8.43 11.12 6.57
N SER A 111 8.45 12.09 7.49
CA SER A 111 7.34 13.01 7.72
C SER A 111 6.91 13.72 6.42
N ASP A 112 7.86 14.22 5.64
CA ASP A 112 7.57 14.95 4.41
C ASP A 112 6.93 14.03 3.36
N ARG A 113 7.44 12.81 3.20
CA ARG A 113 6.84 11.78 2.33
C ARG A 113 5.43 11.40 2.78
N VAL A 114 5.16 11.33 4.08
CA VAL A 114 3.81 11.06 4.62
C VAL A 114 2.86 12.18 4.24
N LYS A 115 3.28 13.45 4.38
CA LYS A 115 2.48 14.63 4.01
C LYS A 115 2.21 14.73 2.50
N GLU A 116 3.06 14.11 1.69
CA GLU A 116 2.90 14.07 0.24
C GLU A 116 1.88 13.03 -0.26
N LEU A 117 1.47 12.08 0.59
CA LEU A 117 0.44 11.10 0.26
C LEU A 117 -0.87 11.82 -0.10
N LYS A 118 -1.61 11.25 -1.05
CA LYS A 118 -2.84 11.85 -1.59
C LYS A 118 -4.05 10.99 -1.28
N ALA A 119 -5.17 11.66 -0.98
CA ALA A 119 -6.46 11.01 -0.96
C ALA A 119 -6.78 10.52 -2.37
N LEU A 120 -7.12 9.24 -2.50
CA LEU A 120 -7.48 8.66 -3.79
C LEU A 120 -8.89 9.09 -4.22
N PRO A 121 -9.16 9.23 -5.54
CA PRO A 121 -10.42 9.79 -6.05
C PRO A 121 -11.68 9.12 -5.49
N GLU A 122 -11.63 7.80 -5.31
CA GLU A 122 -12.71 6.97 -4.77
C GLU A 122 -13.13 7.38 -3.36
N PHE A 123 -12.21 7.99 -2.60
CA PHE A 123 -12.40 8.35 -1.20
C PHE A 123 -12.51 9.87 -0.97
N LYS A 124 -12.46 10.71 -2.02
CA LYS A 124 -12.51 12.18 -1.87
C LYS A 124 -13.82 12.68 -1.27
N ASN A 125 -14.91 11.92 -1.45
CA ASN A 125 -16.25 12.26 -0.94
C ASN A 125 -16.63 11.46 0.31
N GLU A 126 -15.75 10.58 0.80
CA GLU A 126 -16.05 9.79 1.99
C GLU A 126 -16.10 10.69 3.22
N LYS A 127 -17.13 10.49 4.05
CA LYS A 127 -17.28 11.28 5.27
C LYS A 127 -16.07 11.02 6.18
N LYS A 128 -15.58 12.05 6.88
CA LYS A 128 -14.51 11.91 7.90
C LYS A 128 -14.75 10.75 8.88
N GLY A 129 -16.01 10.38 9.13
CA GLY A 129 -16.41 9.24 9.95
C GLY A 129 -15.98 7.86 9.41
N PHE A 130 -15.83 7.68 8.11
CA PHE A 130 -15.44 6.40 7.50
C PHE A 130 -14.06 5.94 8.00
N PHE A 131 -13.14 6.89 8.17
CA PHE A 131 -11.80 6.63 8.68
C PHE A 131 -11.62 6.94 10.17
N ALA A 132 -12.69 7.31 10.88
CA ALA A 132 -12.63 7.58 12.32
C ALA A 132 -12.01 6.43 13.13
N PRO A 133 -12.20 5.14 12.78
CA PRO A 133 -11.53 4.05 13.48
C PRO A 133 -10.01 4.11 13.44
N PHE A 134 -9.40 4.89 12.55
CA PHE A 134 -7.94 5.00 12.36
C PHE A 134 -7.33 6.27 12.95
N LEU A 135 -8.14 7.14 13.56
CA LEU A 135 -7.69 8.41 14.11
C LEU A 135 -7.38 8.23 15.61
N TYR A 136 -6.10 8.30 15.98
CA TYR A 136 -5.64 8.10 17.35
C TYR A 136 -4.95 9.33 17.95
N GLY A 137 -5.06 10.48 17.29
CA GLY A 137 -4.58 11.77 17.81
C GLY A 137 -3.12 12.07 17.48
N ASN A 138 -2.45 11.22 16.71
CA ASN A 138 -1.16 11.53 16.10
C ASN A 138 -1.39 11.81 14.60
N GLU A 139 -1.46 13.09 14.25
CA GLU A 139 -1.85 13.55 12.92
C GLU A 139 -1.06 12.88 11.78
N LEU A 140 0.25 12.69 11.94
CA LEU A 140 1.09 12.07 10.90
C LEU A 140 0.86 10.57 10.77
N GLU A 141 0.74 9.85 11.89
CA GLU A 141 0.43 8.43 11.82
C GLU A 141 -0.97 8.19 11.29
N ASP A 142 -1.94 9.01 11.69
CA ASP A 142 -3.32 8.94 11.25
C ASP A 142 -3.40 9.22 9.74
N LEU A 143 -2.69 10.25 9.25
CA LEU A 143 -2.56 10.53 7.81
C LEU A 143 -1.96 9.34 7.05
N PHE A 144 -0.91 8.72 7.58
CA PHE A 144 -0.32 7.53 6.98
C PHE A 144 -1.32 6.38 6.94
N ARG A 145 -2.01 6.06 8.06
CA ARG A 145 -2.99 4.96 8.13
C ARG A 145 -4.07 5.13 7.08
N VAL A 146 -4.66 6.32 7.00
CA VAL A 146 -5.75 6.60 6.04
C VAL A 146 -5.28 6.36 4.61
N HIS A 147 -4.16 6.94 4.20
CA HIS A 147 -3.71 6.82 2.81
C HIS A 147 -3.14 5.44 2.47
N ALA A 148 -2.50 4.76 3.42
CA ALA A 148 -2.09 3.37 3.26
C ALA A 148 -3.30 2.47 3.01
N ILE A 149 -4.36 2.63 3.81
CA ILE A 149 -5.56 1.80 3.70
C ILE A 149 -6.32 2.11 2.41
N GLN A 150 -6.49 3.37 2.04
CA GLN A 150 -7.04 3.74 0.74
C GLN A 150 -6.27 3.05 -0.40
N THR A 151 -4.94 3.14 -0.36
CA THR A 151 -4.08 2.52 -1.37
C THR A 151 -4.26 1.00 -1.44
N ILE A 152 -4.29 0.33 -0.29
CA ILE A 152 -4.49 -1.12 -0.21
C ILE A 152 -5.87 -1.52 -0.76
N LEU A 153 -6.93 -0.79 -0.41
CA LEU A 153 -8.29 -1.08 -0.86
C LEU A 153 -8.43 -0.89 -2.38
N VAL A 154 -7.87 0.18 -2.95
CA VAL A 154 -7.90 0.38 -4.41
C VAL A 154 -7.11 -0.71 -5.11
N LEU A 155 -5.88 -1.03 -4.66
CA LEU A 155 -5.11 -2.14 -5.25
C LEU A 155 -5.85 -3.48 -5.15
N ALA A 156 -6.54 -3.74 -4.03
CA ALA A 156 -7.33 -4.95 -3.86
C ALA A 156 -8.51 -5.02 -4.82
N LYS A 157 -9.21 -3.90 -5.05
CA LYS A 157 -10.29 -3.79 -6.02
C LYS A 157 -9.79 -3.99 -7.45
N GLU A 158 -8.71 -3.31 -7.82
CA GLU A 158 -8.08 -3.45 -9.13
C GLU A 158 -7.62 -4.89 -9.36
N ALA A 159 -6.97 -5.53 -8.39
CA ALA A 159 -6.54 -6.94 -8.51
C ALA A 159 -7.69 -7.95 -8.71
N ARG A 160 -8.93 -7.56 -8.41
CA ARG A 160 -10.13 -8.40 -8.58
C ARG A 160 -10.93 -8.12 -9.85
N SER A 161 -10.70 -6.96 -10.46
CA SER A 161 -11.37 -6.52 -11.69
C SER A 161 -10.77 -7.24 -12.89
#